data_AF-Q47NY7-F1
#
_entry.id   AF-Q47NY7-F1
#
_cell.length_a   1.000
_cell.length_b   1.000
_cell.length_c   1.000
_cell.angle_alpha   90.00
_cell.angle_beta   90.00
_cell.angle_gamma   90.00
#
_symmetry.space_group_name_H-M   'P 1'
#
loop_
_entity.id
_entity.type
_entity.pdbx_description
1 polymer ?
#
loop_
_entity_poly.entity_id
_entity_poly.type
_entity_poly.pdbx_seq_one_letter_code
_entity_poly.pdbx_strand_id
1 'polypeptide(L)'
;MGAAERWAKQVEAKKAIHEVVIAPRGQRRSFREAAEEFLRTRVGNRSTTAHYGYSLRNHVYGFEVAAGVAFGDLADVEVSREHVKSLVRHLTDRFAPNTVASIFIAVAAVFTDLRKSGVIERSPCANVPLPEHVESRVFVPVTLQQLDTLASRLHGPWQIAPYLGHAAGLRIGEALAVRLDQLVEGEEGWVLRITRQVLGRSGWRR
;
A
#
# COMPACT_ATOMS: atom_id res chain seq x y z
N MET A 1 29.28 -42.81 -11.91
CA MET A 1 28.61 -41.80 -11.06
C MET A 1 27.13 -42.12 -10.96
N GLY A 2 26.68 -42.44 -9.74
CA GLY A 2 25.34 -42.95 -9.46
C GLY A 2 24.27 -41.86 -9.46
N ALA A 3 23.00 -42.25 -9.66
CA ALA A 3 21.87 -41.33 -9.61
C ALA A 3 21.78 -40.52 -8.30
N ALA A 4 22.28 -41.10 -7.19
CA ALA A 4 22.41 -40.42 -5.90
C ALA A 4 23.38 -39.23 -5.91
N GLU A 5 24.50 -39.32 -6.63
CA GLU A 5 25.48 -38.22 -6.74
C GLU A 5 24.94 -37.08 -7.61
N ARG A 6 24.11 -37.39 -8.60
CA ARG A 6 23.43 -36.37 -9.43
C ARG A 6 22.35 -35.62 -8.65
N TRP A 7 21.62 -36.33 -7.77
CA TRP A 7 20.64 -35.70 -6.89
C TRP A 7 21.30 -34.83 -5.82
N ALA A 8 22.39 -35.32 -5.21
CA ALA A 8 23.19 -34.53 -4.25
C ALA A 8 23.80 -33.27 -4.89
N LYS A 9 24.31 -33.35 -6.13
CA LYS A 9 24.81 -32.18 -6.86
C LYS A 9 23.71 -31.21 -7.28
N GLN A 10 22.49 -31.68 -7.59
CA GLN A 10 21.35 -30.79 -7.85
C GLN A 10 20.86 -30.07 -6.59
N VAL A 11 20.89 -30.74 -5.43
CA VAL A 11 20.54 -30.13 -4.15
C VAL A 11 21.59 -29.10 -3.73
N GLU A 12 22.87 -29.40 -3.91
CA GLU A 12 23.97 -28.44 -3.65
C GLU A 12 23.96 -27.25 -4.62
N ALA A 13 23.66 -27.48 -5.92
CA ALA A 13 23.52 -26.38 -6.88
C ALA A 13 22.31 -25.47 -6.59
N LYS A 14 21.23 -26.02 -6.00
CA LYS A 14 20.07 -25.22 -5.55
C LYS A 14 20.31 -24.47 -4.24
N LYS A 15 21.22 -24.94 -3.38
CA LYS A 15 21.66 -24.21 -2.18
C LYS A 15 22.53 -22.99 -2.50
N ALA A 16 23.14 -22.95 -3.69
CA ALA A 16 24.05 -21.87 -4.07
C ALA A 16 23.35 -20.59 -4.60
N ILE A 17 22.02 -20.58 -4.78
CA ILE A 17 21.32 -19.44 -5.42
C ILE A 17 20.72 -18.44 -4.41
N HIS A 18 20.49 -18.81 -3.16
CA HIS A 18 20.21 -17.83 -2.11
C HIS A 18 20.36 -18.49 -0.75
N GLU A 19 20.91 -17.74 0.20
CA GLU A 19 20.88 -18.02 1.63
C GLU A 19 19.40 -18.04 2.07
N VAL A 20 18.74 -19.19 1.87
CA VAL A 20 17.40 -19.44 2.38
C VAL A 20 17.58 -19.63 3.88
N VAL A 21 17.17 -18.61 4.64
CA VAL A 21 17.01 -18.71 6.09
C VAL A 21 15.92 -19.74 6.36
N ILE A 22 16.31 -20.97 6.69
CA ILE A 22 15.36 -22.04 7.03
C ILE A 22 14.93 -21.84 8.48
N ALA A 23 13.77 -21.25 8.69
CA ALA A 23 13.08 -21.28 9.98
C ALA A 23 12.68 -22.73 10.34
N PRO A 24 12.66 -23.11 11.64
CA PRO A 24 12.26 -24.45 12.07
C PRO A 24 10.81 -24.78 11.64
N ARG A 25 10.55 -26.07 11.40
CA ARG A 25 9.36 -26.68 10.72
C ARG A 25 7.98 -26.47 11.39
N GLY A 26 7.64 -25.28 11.86
CA GLY A 26 6.32 -24.93 12.37
C GLY A 26 5.57 -24.01 11.40
N GLN A 27 4.56 -24.56 10.71
CA GLN A 27 3.61 -23.86 9.83
C GLN A 27 4.21 -23.12 8.62
N ARG A 28 4.41 -23.86 7.52
CA ARG A 28 4.57 -23.28 6.18
C ARG A 28 3.23 -22.69 5.72
N ARG A 29 2.90 -21.50 6.20
CA ARG A 29 1.79 -20.72 5.64
C ARG A 29 2.26 -19.98 4.40
N SER A 30 1.36 -19.80 3.44
CA SER A 30 1.62 -18.98 2.27
C SER A 30 1.78 -17.50 2.68
N PHE A 31 2.47 -16.72 1.84
CA PHE A 31 2.58 -15.28 2.01
C PHE A 31 1.20 -14.62 2.04
N ARG A 32 0.25 -15.11 1.24
CA ARG A 32 -1.14 -14.64 1.22
C ARG A 32 -1.81 -14.83 2.58
N GLU A 33 -1.71 -16.01 3.17
CA GLU A 33 -2.30 -16.29 4.49
C GLU A 33 -1.66 -15.41 5.58
N ALA A 34 -0.34 -15.28 5.54
CA ALA A 34 0.39 -14.39 6.45
C ALA A 34 -0.08 -12.92 6.31
N ALA A 35 -0.24 -12.45 5.08
CA ALA A 35 -0.63 -11.09 4.78
C ALA A 35 -2.10 -10.80 5.18
N GLU A 36 -3.03 -11.71 4.90
CA GLU A 36 -4.43 -11.54 5.31
C GLU A 36 -4.60 -11.58 6.83
N GLU A 37 -3.84 -12.42 7.53
CA GLU A 37 -3.80 -12.45 8.99
C GLU A 37 -3.26 -11.15 9.59
N PHE A 38 -2.17 -10.64 9.01
CA PHE A 38 -1.64 -9.32 9.35
C PHE A 38 -2.69 -8.22 9.14
N LEU A 39 -3.36 -8.18 7.99
CA LEU A 39 -4.40 -7.18 7.72
C LEU A 39 -5.57 -7.24 8.70
N ARG A 40 -5.95 -8.45 9.12
CA ARG A 40 -7.05 -8.70 10.07
C ARG A 40 -6.71 -8.23 11.49
N THR A 41 -5.48 -8.42 11.92
CA THR A 41 -5.02 -8.15 13.29
C THR A 41 -4.34 -6.79 13.45
N ARG A 42 -3.96 -6.15 12.34
CA ARG A 42 -3.25 -4.86 12.33
C ARG A 42 -4.03 -3.77 13.09
N VAL A 43 -3.45 -3.35 14.20
CA VAL A 43 -3.88 -2.14 14.93
C VAL A 43 -3.34 -0.91 14.20
N GLY A 44 -4.23 -0.11 13.62
CA GLY A 44 -3.85 1.11 12.91
C GLY A 44 -5.02 1.75 12.17
N ASN A 45 -4.72 2.79 11.39
CA ASN A 45 -5.74 3.46 10.58
C ASN A 45 -6.37 2.47 9.56
N ARG A 46 -7.70 2.36 9.60
CA ARG A 46 -8.50 1.47 8.74
C ARG A 46 -8.28 1.74 7.25
N SER A 47 -8.12 3.00 6.85
CA SER A 47 -7.85 3.39 5.47
C SER A 47 -6.50 2.86 5.00
N THR A 48 -5.47 2.90 5.86
CA THR A 48 -4.16 2.33 5.53
C THR A 48 -4.23 0.81 5.42
N THR A 49 -4.92 0.14 6.34
CA THR A 49 -5.13 -1.31 6.26
C THR A 49 -5.90 -1.70 4.99
N ALA A 50 -6.94 -0.94 4.63
CA ALA A 50 -7.68 -1.16 3.38
C ALA A 50 -6.80 -0.95 2.14
N HIS A 51 -5.95 0.09 2.15
CA HIS A 51 -5.01 0.36 1.06
C HIS A 51 -3.99 -0.78 0.91
N TYR A 52 -3.43 -1.28 2.01
CA TYR A 52 -2.51 -2.43 1.98
C TYR A 52 -3.20 -3.66 1.41
N GLY A 53 -4.42 -3.97 1.88
CA GLY A 53 -5.20 -5.09 1.35
C GLY A 53 -5.53 -4.97 -0.13
N TYR A 54 -5.84 -3.77 -0.61
CA TYR A 54 -6.03 -3.51 -2.04
C TYR A 54 -4.73 -3.79 -2.83
N SER A 55 -3.60 -3.24 -2.39
CA SER A 55 -2.31 -3.41 -3.05
C SER A 55 -1.90 -4.89 -3.11
N LEU A 56 -2.04 -5.60 -2.00
CA LEU A 56 -1.69 -7.03 -1.91
C LEU A 56 -2.57 -7.88 -2.83
N ARG A 57 -3.89 -7.72 -2.77
CA ARG A 57 -4.84 -8.53 -3.54
C ARG A 57 -4.78 -8.28 -5.04
N ASN A 58 -4.63 -7.02 -5.46
CA ASN A 58 -4.71 -6.66 -6.88
C ASN A 58 -3.36 -6.65 -7.60
N HIS A 59 -2.24 -6.54 -6.87
CA HIS A 59 -0.95 -6.31 -7.49
C HIS A 59 0.15 -7.27 -7.05
N VAL A 60 -0.02 -7.98 -5.92
CA VAL A 60 1.03 -8.85 -5.36
C VAL A 60 0.66 -10.31 -5.47
N TYR A 61 -0.49 -10.74 -4.94
CA TYR A 61 -0.76 -12.17 -4.76
C TYR A 61 -0.72 -12.98 -6.06
N GLY A 62 -1.29 -12.45 -7.15
CA GLY A 62 -1.33 -13.11 -8.44
C GLY A 62 -0.08 -12.89 -9.32
N PHE A 63 0.95 -12.20 -8.83
CA PHE A 63 2.18 -12.03 -9.59
C PHE A 63 2.92 -13.36 -9.69
N GLU A 64 3.16 -13.86 -10.91
CA GLU A 64 3.92 -15.09 -11.11
C GLU A 64 5.43 -14.83 -10.95
N VAL A 65 6.06 -15.50 -9.99
CA VAL A 65 7.52 -15.45 -9.75
C VAL A 65 8.27 -16.47 -10.60
N ALA A 66 7.58 -17.53 -11.00
CA ALA A 66 8.03 -18.59 -11.88
C ALA A 66 6.79 -19.18 -12.57
N ALA A 67 6.98 -19.94 -13.64
CA ALA A 67 5.87 -20.53 -14.39
C ALA A 67 4.90 -21.30 -13.48
N GLY A 68 3.68 -20.79 -13.35
CA GLY A 68 2.61 -21.38 -12.54
C GLY A 68 2.76 -21.23 -11.02
N VAL A 69 3.70 -20.40 -10.53
CA VAL A 69 3.85 -20.13 -9.09
C VAL A 69 3.60 -18.66 -8.81
N ALA A 70 2.49 -18.37 -8.14
CA ALA A 70 2.13 -17.02 -7.74
C ALA A 70 2.86 -16.61 -6.45
N PHE A 71 3.23 -15.33 -6.35
CA PHE A 71 3.92 -14.75 -5.20
C PHE A 71 3.14 -14.97 -3.90
N GLY A 72 1.81 -14.86 -3.96
CA GLY A 72 0.93 -15.09 -2.82
C GLY A 72 0.99 -16.52 -2.28
N ASP A 73 1.35 -17.49 -3.12
CA ASP A 73 1.28 -18.92 -2.79
C ASP A 73 2.64 -19.47 -2.33
N LEU A 74 3.72 -18.68 -2.47
CA LEU A 74 5.01 -18.98 -1.84
C LEU A 74 4.86 -19.06 -0.32
N ALA A 75 5.59 -19.97 0.33
CA ALA A 75 5.69 -19.92 1.78
C ALA A 75 6.31 -18.59 2.21
N ASP A 76 5.78 -17.99 3.28
CA ASP A 76 6.23 -16.68 3.76
C ASP A 76 7.74 -16.65 4.10
N VAL A 77 8.28 -17.77 4.60
CA VAL A 77 9.73 -17.97 4.85
C VAL A 77 10.57 -18.25 3.60
N GLU A 78 9.95 -18.61 2.47
CA GLU A 78 10.65 -18.92 1.20
C GLU A 78 10.71 -17.71 0.26
N VAL A 79 10.07 -16.59 0.62
CA VAL A 79 10.16 -15.36 -0.17
C VAL A 79 11.56 -14.77 -0.07
N SER A 80 12.30 -14.83 -1.18
CA SER A 80 13.65 -14.28 -1.31
C SER A 80 13.64 -12.80 -1.71
N ARG A 81 14.79 -12.14 -1.54
CA ARG A 81 15.00 -10.77 -2.04
C ARG A 81 14.86 -10.67 -3.57
N GLU A 82 15.25 -11.71 -4.31
CA GLU A 82 15.11 -11.75 -5.76
C GLU A 82 13.63 -11.84 -6.20
N HIS A 83 12.78 -12.55 -5.46
CA HIS A 83 11.33 -12.53 -5.71
C HIS A 83 10.76 -11.11 -5.54
N VAL A 84 11.18 -10.39 -4.50
CA VAL A 84 10.74 -9.02 -4.24
C VAL A 84 11.26 -8.06 -5.32
N LYS A 85 12.51 -8.20 -5.76
CA LYS A 85 13.07 -7.40 -6.88
C LYS A 85 12.32 -7.66 -8.19
N SER A 86 11.99 -8.91 -8.48
CA SER A 86 11.19 -9.29 -9.65
C SER A 86 9.80 -8.63 -9.60
N LEU A 87 9.16 -8.65 -8.43
CA LEU A 87 7.89 -7.95 -8.21
C LEU A 87 8.03 -6.44 -8.45
N VAL A 88 9.04 -5.78 -7.88
CA VAL A 88 9.27 -4.35 -8.07
C VAL A 88 9.50 -4.00 -9.54
N ARG A 89 10.28 -4.82 -10.27
CA ARG A 89 10.50 -4.65 -11.71
C ARG A 89 9.19 -4.72 -12.49
N HIS A 90 8.39 -5.75 -12.23
CA HIS A 90 7.07 -5.94 -12.84
C HIS A 90 6.08 -4.82 -12.52
N LEU A 91 6.15 -4.24 -11.31
CA LEU A 91 5.34 -3.08 -10.94
C LEU A 91 5.80 -1.81 -11.66
N THR A 92 7.11 -1.63 -11.82
CA THR A 92 7.71 -0.46 -12.48
C THR A 92 7.31 -0.35 -13.94
N ASP A 93 7.15 -1.48 -14.63
CA ASP A 93 6.72 -1.49 -16.03
C ASP A 93 5.23 -1.11 -16.21
N ARG A 94 4.45 -0.99 -15.12
CA ARG A 94 2.99 -0.78 -15.15
C ARG A 94 2.51 0.44 -14.37
N PHE A 95 3.30 0.94 -13.43
CA PHE A 95 2.86 1.95 -12.47
C PHE A 95 3.90 3.05 -12.29
N ALA A 96 3.41 4.24 -11.94
CA ALA A 96 4.28 5.36 -11.58
C ALA A 96 5.11 5.04 -10.31
N PRO A 97 6.30 5.66 -10.14
CA PRO A 97 7.20 5.37 -9.01
C PRO A 97 6.53 5.40 -7.63
N ASN A 98 5.69 6.41 -7.37
CA ASN A 98 4.97 6.53 -6.10
C ASN A 98 4.00 5.35 -5.85
N THR A 99 3.34 4.88 -6.90
CA THR A 99 2.43 3.73 -6.84
C THR A 99 3.22 2.45 -6.54
N VAL A 100 4.37 2.25 -7.19
CA VAL A 100 5.28 1.14 -6.90
C VAL A 100 5.71 1.17 -5.43
N ALA A 101 6.14 2.34 -4.94
CA ALA A 101 6.53 2.52 -3.55
C ALA A 101 5.38 2.19 -2.57
N SER A 102 4.17 2.64 -2.87
CA SER A 102 2.98 2.36 -2.05
C SER A 102 2.65 0.87 -1.98
N ILE A 103 2.74 0.16 -3.11
CA ILE A 103 2.54 -1.30 -3.16
C ILE A 103 3.66 -2.02 -2.39
N PHE A 104 4.91 -1.61 -2.59
CA PHE A 104 6.06 -2.16 -1.88
C PHE A 104 5.96 -1.98 -0.37
N ILE A 105 5.49 -0.82 0.11
CA ILE A 105 5.25 -0.56 1.54
C ILE A 105 4.28 -1.58 2.14
N ALA A 106 3.22 -1.97 1.41
CA ALA A 106 2.29 -2.98 1.87
C ALA A 106 2.97 -4.36 2.06
N VAL A 107 3.83 -4.76 1.11
CA VAL A 107 4.61 -6.00 1.19
C VAL A 107 5.62 -5.95 2.35
N ALA A 108 6.37 -4.85 2.45
CA ALA A 108 7.37 -4.65 3.50
C ALA A 108 6.75 -4.61 4.91
N ALA A 109 5.51 -4.11 5.03
CA ALA A 109 4.78 -4.12 6.29
C ALA A 109 4.47 -5.55 6.77
N VAL A 110 4.07 -6.45 5.86
CA VAL A 110 3.85 -7.88 6.18
C VAL A 110 5.15 -8.52 6.66
N PHE A 111 6.27 -8.36 5.94
CA PHE A 111 7.55 -8.93 6.36
C PHE A 111 8.10 -8.30 7.65
N THR A 112 7.76 -7.03 7.91
CA THR A 112 8.10 -6.40 9.19
C THR A 112 7.35 -7.04 10.35
N ASP A 113 6.07 -7.37 10.15
CA ASP A 113 5.27 -8.08 11.14
C ASP A 113 5.81 -9.50 11.39
N LEU A 114 6.09 -10.26 10.32
CA LEU A 114 6.72 -11.59 10.40
C LEU A 114 8.02 -11.57 11.19
N ARG A 115 8.87 -10.58 10.93
CA ARG A 115 10.13 -10.39 11.64
C ARG A 115 9.93 -10.07 13.12
N LYS A 116 8.99 -9.17 13.44
CA LYS A 116 8.66 -8.81 14.83
C LYS A 116 8.08 -9.99 15.61
N SER A 117 7.36 -10.86 14.91
CA SER A 117 6.78 -12.09 15.46
C SER A 117 7.78 -13.26 15.51
N GLY A 118 9.03 -13.06 15.08
CA GLY A 118 10.08 -14.08 15.12
C GLY A 118 9.96 -15.19 14.08
N VAL A 119 9.07 -15.07 13.09
CA VAL A 119 8.91 -16.06 12.00
C VAL A 119 10.11 -16.04 11.05
N ILE A 120 10.69 -14.85 10.83
CA ILE A 120 11.88 -14.65 10.03
C ILE A 120 12.88 -13.77 10.78
N GLU A 121 14.17 -14.00 10.56
CA GLU A 121 15.22 -13.17 11.17
C GLU A 121 15.42 -11.86 10.41
N ARG A 122 15.34 -11.90 9.08
CA ARG A 122 15.62 -10.78 8.17
C ARG A 122 14.52 -10.61 7.15
N SER A 123 14.14 -9.36 6.88
CA SER A 123 13.14 -9.04 5.85
C SER A 123 13.74 -9.16 4.45
N PRO A 124 13.10 -9.87 3.50
CA PRO A 124 13.54 -9.92 2.11
C PRO A 124 13.35 -8.58 1.37
N CYS A 125 12.61 -7.64 1.96
CA CYS A 125 12.45 -6.28 1.44
C CYS A 125 13.64 -5.36 1.80
N ALA A 126 14.57 -5.80 2.64
CA ALA A 126 15.70 -4.98 3.05
C ALA A 126 16.56 -4.58 1.84
N ASN A 127 16.83 -3.28 1.72
CA ASN A 127 17.67 -2.69 0.67
C ASN A 127 17.23 -3.08 -0.76
N VAL A 128 15.93 -3.31 -1.00
CA VAL A 128 15.42 -3.48 -2.36
C VAL A 128 15.33 -2.09 -3.02
N PRO A 129 15.98 -1.85 -4.18
CA PRO A 129 15.91 -0.57 -4.86
C PRO A 129 14.49 -0.35 -5.41
N LEU A 130 13.98 0.86 -5.26
CA LEU A 130 12.72 1.31 -5.84
C LEU A 130 13.01 2.27 -7.00
N PRO A 131 12.09 2.40 -7.98
CA PRO A 131 12.23 3.39 -9.04
C PRO A 131 12.40 4.79 -8.46
N GLU A 132 13.31 5.58 -9.05
CA GLU A 132 13.61 6.91 -8.58
C GLU A 132 12.36 7.79 -8.63
N HIS A 133 12.13 8.51 -7.54
CA HIS A 133 11.01 9.43 -7.46
C HIS A 133 11.39 10.72 -8.18
N VAL A 134 10.94 10.87 -9.42
CA VAL A 134 11.02 12.16 -10.10
C VAL A 134 9.94 13.05 -9.50
N GLU A 135 10.24 13.71 -8.39
CA GLU A 135 9.32 14.68 -7.79
C GLU A 135 9.74 16.11 -8.10
N SER A 136 8.94 16.79 -8.91
CA SER A 136 8.18 17.92 -8.36
C SER A 136 6.89 18.07 -9.18
N ARG A 137 5.74 17.78 -8.57
CA ARG A 137 4.53 18.43 -9.05
C ARG A 137 4.68 19.88 -8.61
N VAL A 138 4.82 20.79 -9.57
CA VAL A 138 4.74 22.22 -9.28
C VAL A 138 3.34 22.46 -8.73
N PHE A 139 3.25 22.74 -7.44
CA PHE A 139 2.00 23.18 -6.84
C PHE A 139 1.78 24.62 -7.29
N VAL A 140 0.83 24.81 -8.20
CA VAL A 140 0.38 26.14 -8.62
C VAL A 140 -0.84 26.50 -7.79
N PRO A 141 -0.75 27.50 -6.89
CA PRO A 141 -1.91 27.96 -6.14
C PRO A 141 -3.03 28.41 -7.09
N VAL A 142 -4.25 27.97 -6.80
CA VAL A 142 -5.43 28.39 -7.57
C VAL A 142 -5.73 29.87 -7.31
N THR A 143 -6.07 30.63 -8.35
CA THR A 143 -6.55 32.01 -8.19
C THR A 143 -8.01 32.03 -7.76
N LEU A 144 -8.47 33.13 -7.15
CA LEU A 144 -9.89 33.28 -6.80
C LEU A 144 -10.82 33.16 -8.03
N GLN A 145 -10.42 33.72 -9.18
CA GLN A 145 -11.18 33.60 -10.42
C GLN A 145 -11.32 32.14 -10.89
N GLN A 146 -10.25 31.35 -10.77
CA GLN A 146 -10.28 29.93 -11.09
C GLN A 146 -11.17 29.17 -10.09
N LEU A 147 -11.14 29.56 -8.83
CA LEU A 147 -11.99 28.99 -7.78
C LEU A 147 -13.47 29.26 -8.03
N ASP A 148 -13.84 30.49 -8.38
CA ASP A 148 -15.22 30.89 -8.75
C ASP A 148 -15.70 30.14 -10.00
N THR A 149 -14.80 30.00 -10.99
CA THR A 149 -15.09 29.24 -12.20
C THR A 149 -15.33 27.75 -11.89
N LEU A 150 -14.57 27.17 -10.95
CA LEU A 150 -14.77 25.80 -10.51
C LEU A 150 -16.10 25.66 -9.75
N ALA A 151 -16.35 26.53 -8.77
CA ALA A 151 -17.54 26.50 -7.95
C ALA A 151 -18.83 26.65 -8.77
N SER A 152 -18.87 27.57 -9.75
CA SER A 152 -20.03 27.78 -10.62
C SER A 152 -20.40 26.55 -11.48
N ARG A 153 -19.45 25.63 -11.69
CA ARG A 153 -19.69 24.36 -12.43
C ARG A 153 -20.16 23.22 -11.54
N LEU A 154 -20.12 23.37 -10.23
CA LEU A 154 -20.63 22.39 -9.28
C LEU A 154 -22.12 22.64 -9.02
N HIS A 155 -22.85 21.60 -8.65
CA HIS A 155 -24.30 21.69 -8.43
C HIS A 155 -24.62 21.82 -6.94
N GLY A 156 -25.55 22.74 -6.62
CA GLY A 156 -26.16 22.85 -5.29
C GLY A 156 -25.14 22.99 -4.15
N PRO A 157 -25.24 22.18 -3.08
CA PRO A 157 -24.40 22.36 -1.89
C PRO A 157 -22.90 22.12 -2.13
N TRP A 158 -22.52 21.51 -3.26
CA TRP A 158 -21.12 21.23 -3.56
C TRP A 158 -20.32 22.47 -3.99
N GLN A 159 -21.01 23.56 -4.36
CA GLN A 159 -20.37 24.81 -4.79
C GLN A 159 -19.49 25.44 -3.70
N ILE A 160 -19.79 25.20 -2.43
CA ILE A 160 -19.01 25.75 -1.31
C ILE A 160 -17.70 24.98 -1.04
N ALA A 161 -17.61 23.72 -1.48
CA ALA A 161 -16.50 22.84 -1.14
C ALA A 161 -15.11 23.35 -1.60
N PRO A 162 -14.96 23.93 -2.81
CA PRO A 162 -13.69 24.53 -3.21
C PRO A 162 -13.25 25.68 -2.28
N TYR A 163 -14.17 26.53 -1.84
CA TYR A 163 -13.87 27.62 -0.91
C TYR A 163 -13.44 27.12 0.46
N LEU A 164 -14.12 26.09 0.99
CA LEU A 164 -13.74 25.46 2.25
C LEU A 164 -12.33 24.86 2.18
N GLY A 165 -11.99 24.20 1.06
CA GLY A 165 -10.64 23.68 0.85
C GLY A 165 -9.58 24.78 0.72
N HIS A 166 -9.90 25.87 0.02
CA HIS A 166 -8.96 26.97 -0.22
C HIS A 166 -8.75 27.87 1.01
N ALA A 167 -9.83 28.32 1.64
CA ALA A 167 -9.78 29.33 2.71
C ALA A 167 -9.50 28.73 4.10
N ALA A 168 -10.04 27.54 4.38
CA ALA A 168 -9.89 26.86 5.68
C ALA A 168 -8.91 25.67 5.62
N GLY A 169 -8.29 25.40 4.47
CA GLY A 169 -7.33 24.32 4.30
C GLY A 169 -7.93 22.91 4.48
N LEU A 170 -9.26 22.78 4.35
CA LEU A 170 -9.92 21.50 4.58
C LEU A 170 -9.54 20.47 3.52
N ARG A 171 -9.30 19.22 3.94
CA ARG A 171 -9.21 18.11 3.00
C ARG A 171 -10.53 17.94 2.29
N ILE A 172 -10.51 17.46 1.05
CA ILE A 172 -11.74 17.27 0.26
C ILE A 172 -12.82 16.50 1.02
N GLY A 173 -12.47 15.43 1.74
CA GLY A 173 -13.44 14.68 2.52
C GLY A 173 -13.99 15.46 3.72
N GLU A 174 -13.23 16.39 4.30
CA GLU A 174 -13.66 17.24 5.42
C GLU A 174 -14.60 18.31 4.90
N ALA A 175 -14.24 18.99 3.79
CA ALA A 175 -15.08 19.96 3.10
C ALA A 175 -16.43 19.36 2.69
N LEU A 176 -16.44 18.12 2.19
CA LEU A 176 -17.67 17.41 1.81
C LEU A 176 -18.48 16.89 3.02
N ALA A 177 -17.90 16.86 4.23
CA ALA A 177 -18.56 16.37 5.44
C ALA A 177 -19.12 17.50 6.32
N VAL A 178 -18.89 18.76 5.94
CA VAL A 178 -19.37 19.94 6.65
C VAL A 178 -20.90 19.94 6.70
N ARG A 179 -21.43 20.27 7.88
CA ARG A 179 -22.86 20.47 8.11
C ARG A 179 -23.10 21.80 8.84
N LEU A 180 -24.29 22.36 8.65
CA LEU A 180 -24.69 23.64 9.26
C LEU A 180 -24.61 23.62 10.79
N ASP A 181 -24.87 22.48 11.43
CA ASP A 181 -24.78 22.30 12.89
C ASP A 181 -23.35 22.36 13.45
N GLN A 182 -22.33 22.41 12.58
CA GLN A 182 -20.93 22.58 12.96
C GLN A 182 -20.47 24.04 12.93
N LEU A 183 -21.29 24.95 12.42
CA LEU A 183 -21.06 26.38 12.49
C LEU A 183 -21.62 26.89 13.82
N VAL A 184 -20.75 27.28 14.73
CA VAL A 184 -21.13 27.70 16.09
C VAL A 184 -20.60 29.11 16.37
N GLU A 185 -21.25 29.82 17.26
CA GLU A 185 -20.76 31.11 17.74
C GLU A 185 -19.56 30.88 18.68
N GLY A 186 -18.49 31.63 18.45
CA GLY A 186 -17.30 31.70 19.30
C GLY A 186 -17.05 33.14 19.75
N GLU A 187 -16.00 33.34 20.55
CA GLU A 187 -15.71 34.63 21.19
C GLU A 187 -15.39 35.75 20.17
N GLU A 188 -14.81 35.40 19.02
CA GLU A 188 -14.42 36.34 17.96
C GLU A 188 -15.31 36.23 16.70
N GLY A 189 -16.44 35.52 16.80
CA GLY A 189 -17.38 35.30 15.70
C GLY A 189 -17.62 33.82 15.41
N TRP A 190 -18.09 33.51 14.21
CA TRP A 190 -18.47 32.14 13.85
C TRP A 190 -17.25 31.22 13.69
N VAL A 191 -17.32 30.04 14.30
CA VAL A 191 -16.30 28.99 14.25
C VAL A 191 -16.88 27.75 13.57
N LEU A 192 -16.18 27.24 12.55
CA LEU A 192 -16.51 25.98 11.89
C LEU A 192 -15.78 24.82 12.55
N ARG A 193 -16.51 23.92 13.23
CA ARG A 193 -15.95 22.74 13.92
C ARG A 193 -15.93 21.50 13.04
N ILE A 194 -14.74 21.05 12.64
CA ILE A 194 -14.58 19.84 11.81
C ILE A 194 -14.43 18.60 12.69
N THR A 195 -15.39 17.70 12.62
CA THR A 195 -15.41 16.47 13.45
C THR A 195 -15.40 15.17 12.65
N ARG A 196 -15.47 15.25 11.32
CA ARG A 196 -15.55 14.07 10.43
C ARG A 196 -15.02 14.37 9.04
N GLN A 197 -14.73 13.28 8.32
CA GLN A 197 -14.37 13.28 6.92
C GLN A 197 -15.26 12.26 6.18
N VAL A 198 -15.73 12.59 4.97
CA VAL A 198 -16.30 11.60 4.06
C VAL A 198 -15.17 10.68 3.60
N LEU A 199 -15.26 9.41 3.98
CA LEU A 199 -14.36 8.37 3.48
C LEU A 199 -15.02 7.72 2.25
N GLY A 200 -14.33 7.71 1.12
CA GLY A 200 -14.81 6.98 -0.05
C GLY A 200 -15.04 5.51 0.31
N ARG A 201 -16.23 4.97 0.07
CA ARG A 201 -16.44 3.52 0.14
C ARG A 201 -15.56 2.89 -0.93
N SER A 202 -14.59 2.06 -0.52
CA SER A 202 -13.78 1.25 -1.42
C SER A 202 -14.68 0.20 -2.09
N GLY A 203 -15.37 0.60 -3.15
CA GLY A 203 -16.43 -0.20 -3.78
C GLY A 203 -17.17 0.55 -4.87
N TRP A 204 -16.44 1.23 -5.76
CA TRP A 204 -16.99 1.59 -7.07
C TRP A 204 -16.93 0.33 -7.94
N ARG A 205 -18.01 -0.45 -7.94
CA ARG A 205 -18.29 -1.38 -9.05
C ARG A 205 -18.87 -0.54 -10.17
N ARG A 206 -18.19 -0.52 -11.31
CA ARG A 206 -18.78 -0.14 -12.59
C ARG A 206 -19.73 -1.24 -13.03
#